data_AF-A4PHU1-F1
#
_entry.id   AF-A4PHU1-F1
#
_cell.length_a   1.000
_cell.length_b   1.000
_cell.length_c   1.000
_cell.angle_alpha   90.00
_cell.angle_beta   90.00
_cell.angle_gamma   90.00
#
_symmetry.space_group_name_H-M   'P 1'
#
loop_
_entity.id
_entity.type
_entity.pdbx_description
1 polymer ?
#
loop_
_entity_poly.entity_id
_entity_poly.type
_entity_poly.pdbx_seq_one_letter_code
_entity_poly.pdbx_strand_id
1 'polypeptide(L)'
;YFQFVQQWPPTNCRVRNKPCSKPRPLQIFTIHGLWPSNHSNPTMPSNCNGTQFKRILSPDLRSDLTRSWPDVESGDDTKFWEGEWNKHGKCSEQTLNQMQYFQRSHEMWYAFNITKILKNASIVPHATQTWTYSDIVAPIKTATKRTPLLRCKYDKKTQLLLLHEVVF
;
A
#
# COMPACT_ATOMS: atom_id res chain seq x y z
N TYR A 1 10.22 8.84 -11.22
CA TYR A 1 10.43 7.66 -10.36
C TYR A 1 9.05 7.16 -9.89
N PHE A 2 8.98 6.13 -9.06
CA PHE A 2 7.72 5.64 -8.48
C PHE A 2 7.75 5.73 -6.95
N GLN A 3 6.61 6.05 -6.34
CA GLN A 3 6.34 5.75 -4.94
C GLN A 3 5.61 4.41 -4.88
N PHE A 4 6.17 3.45 -4.15
CA PHE A 4 5.47 2.20 -3.85
C PHE A 4 4.90 2.26 -2.43
N VAL A 5 3.58 2.28 -2.34
CA VAL A 5 2.84 2.54 -1.11
C VAL A 5 2.20 1.25 -0.63
N GLN A 6 2.61 0.80 0.56
CA GLN A 6 1.96 -0.29 1.27
C GLN A 6 1.16 0.26 2.45
N GLN A 7 -0.05 -0.24 2.63
CA GLN A 7 -0.98 0.14 3.69
C GLN A 7 -1.12 -0.93 4.77
N TRP A 8 -1.40 -0.50 5.99
CA TRP A 8 -1.72 -1.33 7.14
C TRP A 8 -3.25 -1.36 7.38
N PRO A 9 -3.94 -2.45 6.99
CA PRO A 9 -5.40 -2.53 7.03
C PRO A 9 -6.03 -2.24 8.40
N PRO A 10 -5.48 -2.74 9.54
CA PRO A 10 -6.08 -2.50 10.85
C PRO A 10 -6.16 -1.02 11.23
N THR A 11 -5.13 -0.23 10.93
CA THR A 11 -5.18 1.22 11.18
C THR A 11 -6.19 1.89 10.27
N ASN A 12 -6.17 1.58 8.96
CA ASN A 12 -7.12 2.16 8.00
C ASN A 12 -8.57 1.90 8.41
N CYS A 13 -8.88 0.70 8.90
CA CYS A 13 -10.22 0.37 9.39
C CYS A 13 -10.58 1.02 10.72
N ARG A 14 -9.63 1.13 11.66
CA ARG A 14 -9.88 1.68 13.00
C ARG A 14 -10.21 3.17 12.98
N VAL A 15 -9.51 3.94 12.14
CA VAL A 15 -9.64 5.41 12.08
C VAL A 15 -10.71 5.87 11.10
N ARG A 16 -11.37 4.94 10.40
CA ARG A 16 -12.43 5.23 9.43
C ARG A 16 -13.76 5.46 10.16
N ASN A 17 -14.56 6.38 9.62
CA ASN A 17 -15.91 6.65 10.12
C ASN A 17 -16.95 5.60 9.68
N LYS A 18 -16.58 4.73 8.73
CA LYS A 18 -17.44 3.67 8.19
C LYS A 18 -16.81 2.30 8.47
N PRO A 19 -17.62 1.29 8.84
CA PRO A 19 -17.12 -0.09 9.01
C PRO A 19 -16.40 -0.58 7.75
N CYS A 20 -15.25 -1.21 7.93
CA CYS A 20 -14.59 -1.94 6.85
C CYS A 20 -15.41 -3.17 6.43
N SER A 21 -15.26 -3.57 5.17
CA SER A 21 -15.94 -4.73 4.59
C SER A 21 -15.67 -6.03 5.35
N LYS A 22 -14.44 -6.20 5.88
CA LYS A 22 -14.07 -7.36 6.68
C LYS A 22 -14.15 -7.03 8.18
N PRO A 23 -14.89 -7.81 8.99
CA PRO A 23 -14.97 -7.62 10.44
C PRO A 23 -13.60 -7.72 11.13
N ARG A 24 -12.70 -8.55 10.59
CA ARG A 24 -11.32 -8.68 11.02
C ARG A 24 -10.40 -8.25 9.88
N PRO A 25 -9.77 -7.06 9.96
CA PRO A 25 -8.82 -6.60 8.98
C PRO A 25 -7.62 -7.55 8.88
N LEU A 26 -7.06 -7.64 7.67
CA LEU A 26 -5.85 -8.42 7.42
C LEU A 26 -4.68 -7.89 8.24
N GLN A 27 -3.97 -8.76 8.94
CA GLN A 27 -2.81 -8.41 9.77
C GLN A 27 -1.50 -8.47 8.97
N ILE A 28 -1.54 -8.00 7.72
CA ILE A 28 -0.39 -7.91 6.82
C ILE A 28 -0.43 -6.56 6.10
N PHE A 29 0.75 -6.02 5.75
CA PHE A 29 0.83 -4.90 4.84
C PHE A 29 0.38 -5.36 3.45
N THR A 30 -0.47 -4.55 2.82
CA THR A 30 -0.99 -4.77 1.47
C THR A 30 -0.66 -3.57 0.61
N ILE A 31 -0.69 -3.71 -0.71
CA ILE A 31 -0.47 -2.59 -1.62
C ILE A 31 -1.63 -1.60 -1.48
N HIS A 32 -1.30 -0.32 -1.37
CA HIS A 32 -2.22 0.77 -1.65
C HIS A 32 -2.06 1.17 -3.12
N GLY A 33 -0.83 1.45 -3.55
CA GLY A 33 -0.57 1.76 -4.94
C GLY A 33 0.88 1.89 -5.36
N LEU A 34 1.08 1.92 -6.68
CA LEU A 34 2.34 2.19 -7.33
C LEU A 34 2.18 3.50 -8.11
N TRP A 35 2.70 4.59 -7.56
CA TRP A 35 2.38 5.92 -8.08
C TRP A 35 3.59 6.50 -8.80
N PRO A 36 3.51 6.75 -10.12
CA PRO A 36 4.46 7.62 -10.78
C PRO A 36 4.54 8.94 -10.03
N SER A 37 5.76 9.41 -9.75
CA SER A 37 5.96 10.61 -8.96
C SER A 37 7.09 11.49 -9.48
N ASN A 38 6.95 12.79 -9.26
CA ASN A 38 8.00 13.79 -9.44
C ASN A 38 8.57 14.24 -8.08
N HIS A 39 9.79 14.80 -8.07
CA HIS A 39 10.46 15.11 -6.81
C HIS A 39 9.87 16.36 -6.12
N SER A 40 9.03 17.12 -6.83
CA SER A 40 8.47 18.40 -6.40
C SER A 40 7.12 18.26 -5.70
N ASN A 41 6.33 17.26 -6.06
CA ASN A 41 5.01 17.00 -5.51
C ASN A 41 4.74 15.48 -5.45
N PRO A 42 4.62 14.90 -4.24
CA PRO A 42 4.44 13.46 -4.08
C PRO A 42 3.09 12.93 -4.59
N THR A 43 2.12 13.79 -4.90
CA THR A 43 0.82 13.37 -5.46
C THR A 43 0.75 13.48 -6.99
N MET A 44 1.83 13.96 -7.63
CA MET A 44 1.89 14.17 -9.06
C MET A 44 3.02 13.37 -9.72
N PRO A 45 2.83 12.90 -10.97
CA PRO A 45 1.63 13.07 -11.79
C PRO A 45 0.46 12.17 -11.36
N SER A 46 -0.77 12.64 -11.57
CA SER A 46 -2.00 11.85 -11.43
C SER A 46 -3.01 12.27 -12.49
N ASN A 47 -4.00 11.40 -12.75
CA ASN A 47 -5.08 11.62 -13.72
C ASN A 47 -4.61 11.94 -15.15
N CYS A 48 -3.49 11.36 -15.60
CA CYS A 48 -2.94 11.59 -16.94
C CYS A 48 -3.90 11.17 -18.08
N ASN A 49 -3.64 11.61 -19.31
CA ASN A 49 -4.31 10.99 -20.46
C ASN A 49 -3.74 9.58 -20.70
N GLY A 50 -4.59 8.63 -21.09
CA GLY A 50 -4.20 7.23 -21.31
C GLY A 50 -5.40 6.30 -21.36
N THR A 51 -5.14 5.01 -21.58
CA THR A 51 -6.19 3.98 -21.64
C THR A 51 -6.84 3.81 -20.27
N GLN A 52 -8.17 3.84 -20.24
CA GLN A 52 -8.93 3.50 -19.04
C GLN A 52 -8.75 2.03 -18.67
N PHE A 53 -8.94 1.71 -17.39
CA PHE A 53 -8.86 0.35 -16.89
C PHE A 53 -9.77 -0.57 -17.70
N LYS A 54 -9.22 -1.69 -18.15
CA LYS A 54 -9.96 -2.78 -18.79
C LYS A 54 -9.90 -4.01 -17.90
N ARG A 55 -10.98 -4.78 -17.81
CA ARG A 55 -11.02 -6.03 -17.03
C ARG A 55 -10.31 -7.21 -17.73
N ILE A 56 -9.06 -6.98 -18.15
CA ILE A 56 -8.23 -7.91 -18.94
C ILE A 56 -7.18 -8.63 -18.10
N LEU A 57 -7.17 -8.42 -16.78
CA LEU A 57 -6.24 -9.10 -15.88
C LEU A 57 -6.46 -10.62 -15.94
N SER A 58 -5.37 -11.37 -16.11
CA SER A 58 -5.40 -12.84 -16.15
C SER A 58 -5.93 -13.40 -14.83
N PRO A 59 -6.53 -14.61 -14.83
CA PRO A 59 -6.97 -15.27 -13.60
C PRO A 59 -5.89 -15.35 -12.52
N ASP A 60 -4.67 -15.72 -12.91
CA ASP A 60 -3.53 -15.85 -11.98
C ASP A 60 -3.15 -14.50 -11.37
N LEU A 61 -3.02 -13.45 -12.19
CA LEU A 61 -2.69 -12.11 -11.70
C LEU A 61 -3.80 -11.57 -10.78
N ARG A 62 -5.08 -11.85 -11.06
CA ARG A 62 -6.16 -11.48 -10.14
C ARG A 62 -6.04 -12.18 -8.79
N SER A 63 -5.70 -13.47 -8.78
CA SER A 63 -5.49 -14.23 -7.54
C SER A 63 -4.32 -13.66 -6.72
N ASP A 64 -3.23 -13.31 -7.40
CA ASP A 64 -2.08 -12.65 -6.80
C ASP A 64 -2.43 -11.27 -6.23
N LEU A 65 -3.19 -10.46 -6.96
CA LEU A 65 -3.65 -9.15 -6.50
C LEU A 65 -4.67 -9.22 -5.38
N THR A 66 -5.57 -10.21 -5.33
CA THR A 66 -6.47 -10.39 -4.18
C THR A 66 -5.69 -10.67 -2.89
N ARG A 67 -4.49 -11.25 -3.00
CA ARG A 67 -3.58 -11.46 -1.85
C ARG A 67 -2.78 -10.20 -1.52
N SER A 68 -2.17 -9.57 -2.52
CA SER A 68 -1.23 -8.46 -2.29
C SER A 68 -1.89 -7.09 -2.23
N TRP A 69 -2.98 -6.87 -2.96
CA TRP A 69 -3.65 -5.58 -3.19
C TRP A 69 -5.18 -5.64 -3.02
N PRO A 70 -5.72 -6.21 -1.93
CA PRO A 70 -7.15 -6.17 -1.69
C PRO A 70 -7.66 -4.76 -1.39
N ASP A 71 -8.93 -4.51 -1.68
CA ASP A 71 -9.65 -3.38 -1.12
C ASP A 71 -10.01 -3.68 0.34
N VAL A 72 -9.24 -3.08 1.24
CA VAL A 72 -9.38 -3.28 2.68
C VAL A 72 -10.54 -2.50 3.29
N GLU A 73 -11.11 -1.53 2.55
CA GLU A 73 -12.14 -0.64 3.05
C GLU A 73 -13.55 -1.05 2.61
N SER A 74 -13.77 -1.20 1.29
CA SER A 74 -15.10 -1.53 0.74
C SER A 74 -15.23 -2.98 0.30
N GLY A 75 -14.12 -3.70 0.13
CA GLY A 75 -14.09 -5.10 -0.29
C GLY A 75 -14.30 -5.31 -1.77
N ASP A 76 -14.34 -4.25 -2.59
CA ASP A 76 -14.42 -4.33 -4.05
C ASP A 76 -13.03 -4.12 -4.65
N ASP A 77 -12.25 -5.21 -4.66
CA ASP A 77 -10.89 -5.25 -5.17
C ASP A 77 -10.80 -4.66 -6.58
N THR A 78 -11.73 -5.03 -7.48
CA THR A 78 -11.63 -4.60 -8.89
C THR A 78 -11.90 -3.11 -9.03
N LYS A 79 -12.88 -2.57 -8.28
CA LYS A 79 -13.13 -1.13 -8.28
C LYS A 79 -11.95 -0.35 -7.71
N PHE A 80 -11.27 -0.90 -6.71
CA PHE A 80 -10.06 -0.29 -6.17
C PHE A 80 -8.91 -0.31 -7.17
N TRP A 81 -8.66 -1.44 -7.83
CA TRP A 81 -7.65 -1.54 -8.90
C TRP A 81 -7.95 -0.60 -10.06
N GLU A 82 -9.22 -0.50 -10.47
CA GLU A 82 -9.68 0.43 -11.49
C GLU A 82 -9.35 1.88 -11.11
N GLY A 83 -9.66 2.29 -9.89
CA GLY A 83 -9.33 3.63 -9.39
C GLY A 83 -7.83 3.91 -9.39
N GLU A 84 -7.02 2.96 -8.91
CA GLU A 84 -5.56 3.11 -8.86
C GLU A 84 -4.92 3.16 -10.26
N TRP A 85 -5.40 2.35 -11.21
CA TRP A 85 -4.95 2.46 -12.61
C TRP A 85 -5.37 3.79 -13.25
N ASN A 86 -6.66 4.14 -13.12
CA ASN A 86 -7.24 5.33 -13.74
C ASN A 86 -6.75 6.64 -13.12
N LYS A 87 -6.17 6.61 -11.92
CA LYS A 87 -5.59 7.80 -11.28
C LYS A 87 -4.08 7.82 -11.39
N HIS A 88 -3.41 6.69 -11.25
CA HIS A 88 -1.96 6.62 -11.13
C HIS A 88 -1.32 5.78 -12.25
N GLY A 89 -1.79 4.55 -12.48
CA GLY A 89 -1.13 3.60 -13.38
C GLY A 89 -0.97 4.10 -14.82
N LYS A 90 -2.01 4.71 -15.40
CA LYS A 90 -1.95 5.24 -16.78
C LYS A 90 -0.91 6.36 -16.97
N CYS A 91 -0.48 7.04 -15.90
CA CYS A 91 0.62 8.00 -15.97
C CYS A 91 1.98 7.35 -16.27
N SER A 92 2.07 6.02 -16.23
CA SER A 92 3.24 5.23 -16.63
C SER A 92 3.00 4.34 -17.85
N GLU A 93 1.87 4.49 -18.55
CA GLU A 93 1.43 3.58 -19.61
C GLU A 93 2.44 3.44 -20.76
N GLN A 94 3.23 4.49 -21.03
CA GLN A 94 4.31 4.46 -22.03
C GLN A 94 5.42 3.43 -21.70
N THR A 95 5.52 3.00 -20.44
CA THR A 95 6.56 2.09 -19.95
C THR A 95 6.00 0.81 -19.34
N LEU A 96 4.85 0.88 -18.68
CA LEU A 96 4.15 -0.22 -18.05
C LEU A 96 2.70 -0.19 -18.52
N ASN A 97 2.34 -1.12 -19.40
CA ASN A 97 0.93 -1.33 -19.72
C ASN A 97 0.18 -1.84 -18.46
N GLN A 98 -1.16 -1.88 -18.50
CA GLN A 98 -1.97 -2.26 -17.34
C GLN A 98 -1.55 -3.60 -16.71
N MET A 99 -1.31 -4.63 -17.53
CA MET A 99 -0.88 -5.95 -17.05
C MET A 99 0.47 -5.86 -16.31
N GLN A 100 1.45 -5.21 -16.93
CA GLN A 100 2.79 -5.04 -16.37
C GLN A 100 2.79 -4.19 -15.10
N TYR A 101 1.96 -3.15 -15.04
CA TYR A 101 1.81 -2.29 -13.86
C TYR A 101 1.38 -3.09 -12.63
N PHE A 102 0.33 -3.91 -12.78
CA PHE A 102 -0.18 -4.73 -11.69
C PHE A 102 0.77 -5.87 -11.33
N GLN A 103 1.34 -6.55 -12.33
CA GLN A 103 2.32 -7.61 -12.11
C GLN A 103 3.55 -7.08 -11.35
N ARG A 104 4.09 -5.94 -11.79
CA ARG A 104 5.24 -5.31 -11.14
C ARG A 104 4.93 -4.92 -9.69
N SER A 105 3.73 -4.41 -9.45
CA SER A 105 3.29 -4.05 -8.11
C SER A 105 3.23 -5.28 -7.18
N HIS A 106 2.71 -6.41 -7.68
CA HIS A 106 2.71 -7.68 -6.94
C HIS A 106 4.13 -8.17 -6.63
N GLU A 107 5.02 -8.18 -7.64
CA GLU A 107 6.43 -8.57 -7.47
C GLU A 107 7.13 -7.71 -6.40
N MET A 108 6.89 -6.40 -6.42
CA MET A 108 7.45 -5.48 -5.42
C MET A 108 6.92 -5.76 -4.02
N TRP A 109 5.63 -6.04 -3.86
CA TRP A 109 5.06 -6.43 -2.57
C TRP A 109 5.68 -7.73 -2.03
N TYR A 110 5.84 -8.73 -2.90
CA TYR A 110 6.44 -10.00 -2.53
C TYR A 110 7.90 -9.83 -2.09
N ALA A 111 8.69 -9.04 -2.84
CA ALA A 111 10.10 -8.78 -2.53
C ALA A 111 10.29 -7.92 -1.27
N PHE A 112 9.42 -6.93 -1.04
CA PHE A 112 9.52 -5.98 0.07
C PHE A 112 8.44 -6.23 1.13
N ASN A 113 8.42 -7.44 1.68
CA ASN A 113 7.45 -7.85 2.69
C ASN A 113 7.70 -7.17 4.05
N ILE A 114 7.10 -5.99 4.24
CA ILE A 114 7.24 -5.17 5.46
C ILE A 114 6.80 -5.94 6.71
N THR A 115 5.70 -6.70 6.64
CA THR A 115 5.20 -7.47 7.78
C THR A 115 6.25 -8.45 8.28
N LYS A 116 6.91 -9.18 7.38
CA LYS A 116 7.99 -10.10 7.74
C LYS A 116 9.20 -9.36 8.31
N ILE A 117 9.57 -8.24 7.71
CA ILE A 117 10.71 -7.43 8.18
C ILE A 117 10.49 -6.93 9.61
N LEU A 118 9.32 -6.33 9.89
CA LEU A 118 8.99 -5.82 11.22
C LEU A 118 8.86 -6.96 12.25
N LYS A 119 8.22 -8.07 11.88
CA LYS A 119 8.10 -9.25 12.75
C LYS A 119 9.48 -9.81 13.14
N ASN A 120 10.42 -9.86 12.20
CA ASN A 120 11.79 -10.31 12.47
C ASN A 120 12.56 -9.36 13.39
N ALA A 121 12.18 -8.09 13.45
CA ALA A 121 12.68 -7.10 14.39
C ALA A 121 11.86 -7.05 15.70
N SER A 122 11.00 -8.03 15.95
CA SER A 122 10.10 -8.10 17.11
C SER A 122 9.10 -6.93 17.20
N ILE A 123 8.85 -6.25 16.08
CA ILE A 123 7.84 -5.20 15.94
C ILE A 123 6.56 -5.85 15.40
N VAL A 124 5.62 -6.08 16.30
CA VAL A 124 4.31 -6.68 16.01
C VAL A 124 3.21 -5.83 16.63
N PRO A 125 1.98 -5.83 16.10
CA PRO A 125 0.89 -5.04 16.68
C PRO A 125 0.71 -5.32 18.18
N HIS A 126 0.63 -4.27 18.99
CA HIS A 126 0.48 -4.36 20.45
C HIS A 126 -0.56 -3.35 20.95
N ALA A 127 -1.20 -3.66 22.07
CA ALA A 127 -2.24 -2.79 22.64
C ALA A 127 -1.67 -1.53 23.31
N THR A 128 -0.50 -1.64 23.93
CA THR A 128 0.10 -0.58 24.76
C THR A 128 1.54 -0.23 24.41
N GLN A 129 2.22 -1.08 23.63
CA GLN A 129 3.63 -0.86 23.30
C GLN A 129 3.66 0.13 22.14
N THR A 130 4.52 1.13 22.26
CA THR A 130 4.77 2.09 21.20
C THR A 130 6.16 1.89 20.62
N TRP A 131 6.36 2.37 19.40
CA TRP A 131 7.65 2.37 18.72
C TRP A 131 7.95 3.80 18.29
N THR A 132 9.22 4.16 18.38
CA THR A 132 9.70 5.41 17.80
C THR A 132 9.74 5.29 16.27
N TYR A 133 9.86 6.43 15.59
CA TYR A 133 10.04 6.46 14.14
C TYR A 133 11.25 5.62 13.69
N SER A 134 12.37 5.74 14.41
CA SER A 134 13.61 5.01 14.12
C SER A 134 13.47 3.50 14.29
N ASP A 135 12.70 3.05 15.28
CA ASP A 135 12.50 1.61 15.53
C ASP A 135 11.85 0.94 14.32
N ILE A 136 10.92 1.63 13.65
CA ILE A 136 10.23 1.13 12.46
C ILE A 136 11.09 1.30 11.20
N VAL A 137 11.73 2.45 11.02
CA VAL A 137 12.52 2.75 9.81
C VAL A 137 13.79 1.93 9.70
N ALA A 138 14.52 1.70 10.80
CA ALA A 138 15.81 1.02 10.79
C ALA A 138 15.77 -0.42 10.21
N PRO A 139 14.88 -1.33 10.65
CA PRO A 139 14.82 -2.68 10.10
C PRO A 139 14.37 -2.68 8.62
N ILE A 140 13.43 -1.80 8.24
CA ILE A 140 12.99 -1.66 6.85
C ILE A 140 14.14 -1.17 5.97
N LYS A 141 14.89 -0.17 6.40
CA LYS A 141 16.06 0.35 5.68
C LYS A 141 17.15 -0.70 5.54
N THR A 142 17.40 -1.47 6.59
CA THR A 142 18.41 -2.53 6.60
C THR A 142 18.09 -3.63 5.60
N ALA A 143 16.82 -4.05 5.55
CA ALA A 143 16.35 -5.12 4.66
C ALA A 143 16.22 -4.67 3.20
N THR A 144 15.72 -3.45 2.95
CA THR A 144 15.40 -2.98 1.60
C THR A 144 16.52 -2.13 0.97
N LYS A 145 17.52 -1.72 1.76
CA LYS A 145 18.56 -0.74 1.39
C LYS A 145 18.01 0.63 0.97
N ARG A 146 16.74 0.93 1.29
CA ARG A 146 16.06 2.19 1.00
C ARG A 146 15.50 2.77 2.28
N THR A 147 15.57 4.09 2.44
CA THR A 147 14.92 4.76 3.58
C THR A 147 13.44 4.93 3.28
N PRO A 148 12.52 4.23 3.97
CA PRO A 148 11.09 4.44 3.78
C PRO A 148 10.64 5.77 4.38
N LEU A 149 9.53 6.29 3.86
CA LEU A 149 8.72 7.31 4.53
C LEU A 149 7.56 6.62 5.26
N LEU A 150 7.33 6.97 6.51
CA LEU A 150 6.18 6.50 7.27
C LEU A 150 5.05 7.54 7.23
N ARG A 151 3.83 7.08 6.99
CA ARG A 151 2.62 7.90 7.12
C ARG A 151 1.75 7.36 8.24
N CYS A 152 1.36 8.27 9.14
CA CYS A 152 0.60 7.95 10.34
C CYS A 152 -0.75 8.69 10.34
N LYS A 153 -1.76 8.07 10.93
CA LYS A 153 -3.06 8.67 11.21
C LYS A 153 -3.24 8.86 12.71
N TYR A 154 -3.80 10.00 13.09
CA TYR A 154 -4.10 10.29 14.48
C TYR A 154 -5.38 9.58 14.92
N ASP A 155 -5.30 8.75 15.97
CA ASP A 155 -6.46 8.14 16.59
C ASP A 155 -6.96 9.02 17.74
N LYS A 156 -8.08 9.72 17.52
CA LYS A 156 -8.70 10.58 18.54
C LYS A 156 -9.11 9.83 19.81
N LYS A 157 -9.35 8.51 19.76
CA LYS A 157 -9.76 7.74 20.95
C LYS A 157 -8.60 7.49 21.90
N THR A 158 -7.41 7.23 21.37
CA THR A 158 -6.21 6.92 22.16
C THR A 158 -5.21 8.05 22.22
N GLN A 159 -5.40 9.11 21.44
CA GLN A 159 -4.46 10.22 21.27
C GLN A 159 -3.08 9.75 20.75
N LEU A 160 -3.05 8.62 20.02
CA LEU A 160 -1.82 8.04 19.45
C LEU A 160 -1.75 8.25 17.94
N LEU A 161 -0.53 8.32 17.42
CA LEU A 161 -0.25 8.20 15.99
C LEU A 161 -0.14 6.71 15.63
N LEU A 162 -1.00 6.27 14.73
CA LEU A 162 -1.01 4.90 14.23
C LEU A 162 -0.40 4.86 12.84
N LEU A 163 0.62 4.01 12.64
CA LEU A 163 1.17 3.74 11.31
C LEU A 163 0.06 3.19 10.42
N HIS A 164 -0.15 3.81 9.26
CA HIS A 164 -1.12 3.34 8.28
C HIS A 164 -0.50 3.06 6.92
N GLU A 165 0.63 3.68 6.59
CA GLU A 165 1.30 3.51 5.30
C GLU A 165 2.81 3.57 5.45
N VAL A 166 3.49 2.81 4.60
CA VAL A 166 4.94 2.86 4.37
C VAL A 166 5.16 3.08 2.89
N VAL A 167 5.96 4.08 2.55
CA VAL A 167 6.24 4.50 1.18
C VAL A 167 7.72 4.30 0.86
N PHE A 168 8.00 3.66 -0.27
CA PHE A 168 9.34 3.51 -0.85
C PHE A 168 9.52 4.30 -2.12
#